data_AF-A0A2N0QG96-F1
#
_entry.id   AF-A0A2N0QG96-F1
#
_cell.length_a   1.000
_cell.length_b   1.000
_cell.length_c   1.000
_cell.angle_alpha   90.00
_cell.angle_beta   90.00
_cell.angle_gamma   90.00
#
_symmetry.space_group_name_H-M   'P 1'
#
loop_
_entity.id
_entity.type
_entity.pdbx_description
1 polymer ?
#
loop_
_entity_poly.entity_id
_entity_poly.type
_entity_poly.pdbx_seq_one_letter_code
_entity_poly.pdbx_strand_id
1 'polypeptide(L)'
;MKDYIQERCDDLMNNKKKMINSFMNREIKSIVIDRIIVTENNDDVLITDPQSIKKEVNNHFQHIAGSTNQEKILSGIWIDQYFSRNYVDENIYDGLIDHITQEEIEYHISLLPNGKASVVQK
;
A
#
# COMPACT_ATOMS: atom_id res chain seq x y z
N MET A 1 11.20 30.59 -3.06
CA MET A 1 11.34 29.42 -3.99
C MET A 1 12.71 28.77 -3.85
N LYS A 2 13.81 29.53 -3.87
CA LYS A 2 15.16 28.99 -3.60
C LYS A 2 15.29 28.34 -2.21
N ASP A 3 14.64 28.91 -1.21
CA ASP A 3 14.75 28.42 0.18
C ASP A 3 14.12 27.04 0.39
N TYR A 4 12.98 26.76 -0.25
CA TYR A 4 12.32 25.44 -0.17
C TYR A 4 13.09 24.34 -0.91
N ILE A 5 13.85 24.69 -1.96
CA ILE A 5 14.71 23.73 -2.66
C ILE A 5 15.91 23.39 -1.77
N GLN A 6 16.52 24.40 -1.15
CA GLN A 6 17.63 24.21 -0.22
C GLN A 6 17.20 23.37 0.98
N GLU A 7 16.06 23.69 1.60
CA GLU A 7 15.50 22.93 2.73
C GLU A 7 15.25 21.46 2.36
N ARG A 8 14.77 21.18 1.14
CA ARG A 8 14.57 19.81 0.67
C ARG A 8 15.89 19.05 0.45
N CYS A 9 16.93 19.73 -0.04
CA CYS A 9 18.26 19.15 -0.16
C CYS A 9 18.87 18.84 1.22
N ASP A 10 18.66 19.73 2.18
CA ASP A 10 19.12 19.55 3.55
C ASP A 10 18.35 18.42 4.25
N ASP A 11 17.03 18.34 4.05
CA ASP A 11 16.19 17.25 4.56
C ASP A 11 16.53 15.90 3.90
N LEU A 12 16.95 15.86 2.62
CA LEU A 12 17.39 14.62 1.97
C LEU A 12 18.57 13.97 2.71
N MET A 13 19.49 14.78 3.21
CA MET A 13 20.68 14.32 3.94
C MET A 13 20.38 14.07 5.42
N ASN A 14 19.68 15.01 6.07
CA ASN A 14 19.58 15.06 7.52
C ASN A 14 18.23 14.53 8.07
N ASN A 15 17.15 14.58 7.28
CA ASN A 15 15.81 14.20 7.73
C ASN A 15 14.92 13.68 6.59
N LYS A 16 15.22 12.47 6.12
CA LYS A 16 14.52 11.81 5.00
C LYS A 16 13.02 11.72 5.19
N LYS A 17 12.56 11.56 6.44
CA LYS A 17 11.13 11.55 6.77
C LYS A 17 10.47 12.89 6.44
N LYS A 18 11.11 14.01 6.83
CA LYS A 18 10.62 15.36 6.52
C LYS A 18 10.66 15.64 5.02
N MET A 19 11.70 15.18 4.31
CA MET A 19 11.77 15.26 2.85
C MET A 19 10.60 14.55 2.16
N ILE A 20 10.33 13.29 2.53
CA ILE A 20 9.21 12.51 1.97
C ILE A 20 7.86 13.17 2.26
N ASN A 21 7.65 13.64 3.50
CA ASN A 21 6.40 14.30 3.89
C ASN A 21 6.18 15.61 3.12
N SER A 22 7.24 16.41 2.94
CA SER A 22 7.23 17.64 2.14
C SER A 22 6.93 17.33 0.66
N PHE A 23 7.57 16.30 0.09
CA PHE A 23 7.35 15.90 -1.30
C PHE A 23 5.91 15.45 -1.56
N MET A 24 5.37 14.63 -0.67
CA MET A 24 4.03 14.09 -0.80
C MET A 24 2.93 15.14 -0.55
N ASN A 25 3.29 16.36 -0.09
CA ASN A 25 2.35 17.36 0.43
C ASN A 25 1.28 16.74 1.37
N ARG A 26 1.69 15.70 2.10
CA ARG A 26 0.77 14.84 2.85
C ARG A 26 0.77 15.30 4.29
N GLU A 27 -0.34 15.88 4.72
CA GLU A 27 -0.62 16.00 6.15
C GLU A 27 -0.79 14.60 6.74
N ILE A 28 0.04 14.27 7.73
CA ILE A 28 -0.14 13.03 8.50
C ILE A 28 -1.31 13.25 9.45
N LYS A 29 -2.50 12.87 9.00
CA LYS A 29 -3.68 12.81 9.87
C LYS A 29 -3.62 11.50 10.65
N SER A 30 -3.49 11.60 11.96
CA SER A 30 -3.62 10.47 12.88
C SER A 30 -5.02 10.47 13.45
N ILE A 31 -5.67 9.30 13.44
CA ILE A 31 -6.96 9.09 14.10
C ILE A 31 -6.71 8.03 15.16
N VAL A 32 -7.15 8.30 16.39
CA VAL A 32 -7.13 7.35 17.49
C VAL A 32 -8.56 6.82 17.67
N ILE A 33 -8.74 5.51 17.54
CA ILE A 33 -10.04 4.85 17.67
C ILE A 33 -10.01 4.04 18.97
N ASP A 34 -10.61 4.61 20.02
CA ASP A 34 -10.67 3.97 21.35
C ASP A 34 -12.00 3.24 21.60
N ARG A 35 -13.01 3.50 20.77
CA ARG A 35 -14.37 2.99 20.91
C ARG A 35 -15.03 2.83 19.55
N ILE A 36 -15.74 1.73 19.35
CA ILE A 36 -16.56 1.49 18.17
C ILE A 36 -17.92 0.94 18.60
N ILE A 37 -18.96 1.24 17.81
CA ILE A 37 -20.29 0.65 17.97
C ILE A 37 -20.46 -0.33 16.82
N VAL A 38 -20.81 -1.56 17.15
CA VAL A 38 -21.12 -2.62 16.18
C VAL A 38 -22.55 -3.08 16.42
N THR A 39 -23.35 -3.13 15.36
CA THR A 39 -24.71 -3.63 15.42
C THR A 39 -24.69 -5.15 15.28
N GLU A 40 -24.97 -5.86 16.37
CA GLU A 40 -25.14 -7.31 16.39
C GLU A 40 -26.60 -7.64 16.71
N ASN A 41 -27.27 -8.42 15.86
CA ASN A 41 -28.65 -8.87 16.10
C ASN A 41 -29.67 -7.73 16.39
N ASN A 42 -29.55 -6.61 15.67
CA ASN A 42 -30.33 -5.37 15.86
C ASN A 42 -30.06 -4.59 17.16
N ASP A 43 -29.09 -5.01 17.96
CA ASP A 43 -28.65 -4.27 19.14
C ASP A 43 -27.27 -3.64 18.89
N ASP A 44 -27.11 -2.40 19.36
CA ASP A 44 -25.84 -1.68 19.27
C ASP A 44 -24.95 -2.02 20.46
N VAL A 45 -23.83 -2.68 20.19
CA VAL A 45 -22.84 -3.07 21.20
C VAL A 45 -21.64 -2.14 21.15
N LEU A 46 -21.30 -1.53 22.29
CA LEU A 46 -20.11 -0.70 22.44
C LEU A 46 -18.89 -1.58 22.73
N ILE A 47 -17.89 -1.52 21.85
CA ILE A 47 -16.62 -2.22 22.02
C ILE A 47 -15.54 -1.22 22.44
N THR A 48 -14.88 -1.51 23.56
CA THR A 48 -13.76 -0.73 24.13
C THR A 48 -12.46 -1.53 24.21
N ASP A 49 -12.51 -2.85 23.98
CA ASP A 49 -11.33 -3.72 24.04
C ASP A 49 -10.41 -3.48 22.83
N PRO A 50 -9.11 -3.18 23.01
CA PRO A 50 -8.21 -2.84 21.91
C PRO A 50 -8.06 -3.92 20.83
N GLN A 51 -8.07 -5.22 21.20
CA GLN A 51 -7.93 -6.30 20.21
C GLN A 51 -9.21 -6.42 19.37
N SER A 52 -10.36 -6.33 20.02
CA SER A 52 -11.67 -6.32 19.39
C SER A 52 -11.84 -5.12 18.45
N ILE A 53 -11.46 -3.92 18.90
CA ILE A 53 -11.46 -2.71 18.06
C ILE A 53 -10.60 -2.92 16.81
N LYS A 54 -9.36 -3.39 16.97
CA LYS A 54 -8.45 -3.61 15.84
C LYS A 54 -9.03 -4.59 14.82
N LYS A 55 -9.63 -5.68 15.30
CA LYS A 55 -10.27 -6.69 14.44
C LYS A 55 -11.41 -6.09 13.63
N GLU A 56 -12.34 -5.40 14.28
CA GLU A 56 -13.52 -4.83 13.63
C GLU A 56 -13.19 -3.66 12.72
N VAL A 57 -12.22 -2.81 13.09
CA VAL A 57 -11.72 -1.72 12.23
C VAL A 57 -11.07 -2.28 10.97
N ASN A 58 -10.22 -3.30 11.10
CA ASN A 58 -9.63 -3.97 9.93
C ASN A 58 -10.71 -4.55 9.03
N ASN A 59 -11.69 -5.25 9.61
CA ASN A 59 -12.80 -5.83 8.87
C ASN A 59 -13.60 -4.74 8.12
N HIS A 60 -13.93 -3.64 8.79
CA HIS A 60 -14.62 -2.51 8.18
C HIS A 60 -13.85 -1.97 6.97
N PHE A 61 -12.59 -1.57 7.13
CA PHE A 61 -11.83 -0.95 6.03
C PHE A 61 -11.47 -1.90 4.89
N GLN A 62 -11.39 -3.21 5.14
CA GLN A 62 -11.22 -4.20 4.07
C GLN A 62 -12.48 -4.35 3.21
N HIS A 63 -13.67 -4.19 3.79
CA HIS A 63 -14.94 -4.46 3.12
C HIS A 63 -15.78 -3.20 2.82
N ILE A 64 -15.38 -2.03 3.33
CA ILE A 64 -16.12 -0.76 3.15
C ILE A 64 -16.20 -0.35 1.68
N ALA A 65 -15.13 -0.59 0.93
CA ALA A 65 -15.14 -0.46 -0.51
C ALA A 65 -15.82 -1.72 -1.05
N GLY A 66 -17.11 -1.63 -1.39
CA GLY A 66 -17.86 -2.70 -2.05
C GLY A 66 -17.33 -3.08 -3.45
N SER A 67 -16.07 -2.74 -3.76
CA SER A 67 -15.39 -3.16 -4.98
C SER A 67 -15.01 -4.63 -4.84
N THR A 68 -15.83 -5.50 -5.41
CA THR A 68 -15.44 -6.88 -5.69
C THR A 68 -14.71 -6.90 -7.04
N ASN A 69 -13.48 -7.41 -7.08
CA ASN A 69 -12.83 -7.77 -8.34
C ASN A 69 -13.59 -8.97 -8.93
N GLN A 70 -14.58 -8.68 -9.76
CA GLN A 70 -15.35 -9.67 -10.49
C GLN A 70 -14.88 -9.71 -11.94
N GLU A 71 -15.01 -10.88 -12.58
CA GLU A 71 -14.83 -10.99 -14.02
C GLU A 71 -15.79 -10.03 -14.72
N LYS A 72 -15.22 -9.12 -15.51
CA LYS A 72 -16.00 -8.15 -16.28
C LYS A 72 -16.18 -8.69 -17.68
N ILE A 73 -17.43 -8.90 -18.08
CA ILE A 73 -17.75 -9.19 -19.49
C ILE A 73 -17.44 -7.93 -20.29
N LEU A 74 -16.38 -7.97 -21.10
CA LEU A 74 -16.04 -6.89 -22.02
C LEU A 74 -17.10 -6.80 -23.12
N SER A 75 -17.48 -5.59 -23.49
CA SER A 75 -18.49 -5.36 -24.54
C SER A 75 -18.06 -4.24 -25.49
N GLY A 76 -18.54 -4.33 -26.73
CA GLY A 76 -18.26 -3.34 -27.78
C GLY A 76 -16.77 -3.23 -28.10
N ILE A 77 -16.29 -1.98 -28.22
CA ILE A 77 -14.91 -1.65 -28.60
C ILE A 77 -13.83 -2.23 -27.68
N TRP A 78 -14.20 -2.61 -26.45
CA TRP A 78 -13.26 -3.14 -25.48
C TRP A 78 -12.85 -4.59 -25.78
N ILE A 79 -13.68 -5.35 -26.50
CA ILE A 79 -13.33 -6.71 -26.93
C ILE A 79 -12.09 -6.64 -27.84
N ASP A 80 -12.13 -5.77 -28.85
CA ASP A 80 -11.03 -5.61 -29.80
C ASP A 80 -9.78 -5.01 -29.16
N GLN A 81 -9.95 -4.07 -28.23
CA GLN A 81 -8.84 -3.39 -27.56
C GLN A 81 -8.04 -4.32 -26.63
N TYR A 82 -8.72 -5.23 -25.94
CA TYR A 82 -8.12 -6.14 -24.96
C TYR A 82 -7.94 -7.57 -25.47
N PHE A 83 -8.21 -7.83 -26.75
CA PHE A 83 -7.94 -9.13 -27.34
C PHE A 83 -6.44 -9.45 -27.32
N SER A 84 -6.10 -10.70 -27.01
CA SER A 84 -4.71 -11.18 -27.01
C SER A 84 -4.08 -10.98 -28.38
N ARG A 85 -2.90 -10.37 -28.40
CA ARG A 85 -2.21 -10.08 -29.66
C ARG A 85 -1.35 -11.27 -30.05
N ASN A 86 -1.45 -11.67 -31.31
CA ASN A 86 -0.81 -12.87 -31.86
C ASN A 86 0.73 -12.89 -31.74
N TYR A 87 1.34 -11.72 -31.56
CA TYR A 87 2.79 -11.56 -31.42
C TYR A 87 3.26 -11.52 -29.96
N VAL A 88 2.33 -11.53 -29.01
CA VAL A 88 2.63 -11.57 -27.58
C VAL A 88 2.64 -13.04 -27.18
N ASP A 89 3.76 -13.49 -26.61
CA ASP A 89 3.89 -14.84 -26.06
C ASP A 89 2.88 -15.01 -24.90
N GLU A 90 2.20 -16.15 -24.84
CA GLU A 90 1.21 -16.45 -23.80
C GLU A 90 1.86 -16.55 -22.41
N ASN A 91 3.16 -16.89 -22.36
CA ASN A 91 3.92 -17.12 -21.14
C ASN A 91 4.68 -15.87 -20.66
N ILE A 92 4.43 -14.67 -21.20
CA ILE A 92 5.16 -13.44 -20.79
C ILE A 92 4.98 -13.10 -19.30
N TYR A 93 3.95 -13.65 -18.65
CA TYR A 93 3.65 -13.43 -17.24
C TYR A 93 4.06 -14.60 -16.35
N ASP A 94 4.58 -15.69 -16.92
CA ASP A 94 5.07 -16.82 -16.14
C ASP A 94 6.19 -16.36 -15.20
N GLY A 95 6.03 -16.66 -13.90
CA GLY A 95 6.96 -16.20 -12.87
C GLY A 95 6.83 -14.73 -12.46
N LEU A 96 6.13 -13.88 -13.22
CA LEU A 96 5.94 -12.46 -12.87
C LEU A 96 4.78 -12.23 -11.88
N ILE A 97 3.76 -13.08 -11.96
CA ILE A 97 2.57 -13.01 -11.09
C ILE A 97 2.70 -13.94 -9.88
N ASP A 98 3.78 -14.74 -9.83
CA ASP A 98 4.05 -15.61 -8.69
C ASP A 98 4.23 -14.78 -7.42
N HIS A 99 3.71 -15.31 -6.31
CA HIS A 99 3.87 -14.67 -5.02
C HIS A 99 5.34 -14.72 -4.61
N ILE A 100 5.91 -13.54 -4.36
CA ILE A 100 7.24 -13.43 -3.79
C ILE A 100 7.29 -14.15 -2.44
N THR A 101 8.32 -14.97 -2.23
CA THR A 101 8.50 -15.71 -0.98
C THR A 101 9.26 -14.89 0.05
N GLN A 102 9.07 -15.19 1.33
CA GLN A 102 9.80 -14.51 2.40
C GLN A 102 11.30 -14.81 2.30
N GLU A 103 11.66 -16.05 1.95
CA GLU A 103 13.02 -16.52 1.79
C GLU A 103 13.74 -15.79 0.64
N GLU A 104 13.04 -15.58 -0.48
CA GLU A 104 13.54 -14.80 -1.62
C GLU A 104 13.84 -13.35 -1.21
N ILE A 105 12.92 -12.70 -0.48
CA ILE A 105 13.11 -11.34 0.04
C ILE A 105 14.35 -11.28 0.94
N GLU A 106 14.46 -12.19 1.91
CA GLU A 106 15.57 -12.21 2.87
C GLU A 106 16.91 -12.45 2.20
N TYR A 107 16.95 -13.42 1.27
CA TYR A 107 18.11 -13.70 0.44
C TYR A 107 18.55 -12.44 -0.31
N HIS A 108 17.64 -11.82 -1.08
CA HIS A 108 17.99 -10.65 -1.89
C HIS A 108 18.36 -9.43 -1.05
N ILE A 109 17.73 -9.21 0.12
CA ILE A 109 18.13 -8.16 1.05
C ILE A 109 19.57 -8.38 1.53
N SER A 110 19.96 -9.63 1.83
CA SER A 110 21.32 -9.95 2.29
C SER A 110 22.41 -9.73 1.22
N LEU A 111 22.07 -9.84 -0.06
CA LEU A 111 22.98 -9.60 -1.19
C LEU A 111 23.21 -8.12 -1.47
N LEU A 112 22.29 -7.25 -1.05
CA LEU A 112 22.41 -5.82 -1.34
C LEU A 112 23.56 -5.23 -0.53
N PRO A 113 24.48 -4.49 -1.18
CA PRO A 113 25.58 -3.88 -0.47
C PRO A 113 25.08 -2.79 0.49
N ASN A 114 25.69 -2.74 1.67
CA ASN A 114 25.41 -1.73 2.67
C ASN A 114 25.60 -0.31 2.09
N GLY A 115 24.69 0.60 2.45
CA GLY A 115 24.74 2.00 2.00
C GLY A 115 24.09 2.28 0.63
N LYS A 116 23.39 1.32 0.02
CA LYS A 116 22.54 1.57 -1.16
C LYS A 116 21.25 2.31 -0.82
N ALA A 117 20.61 1.92 0.28
CA ALA A 117 19.60 2.76 0.90
C ALA A 117 20.33 3.93 1.57
N SER A 118 19.83 5.14 1.40
CA SER A 118 20.30 6.28 2.19
C SER A 118 19.86 6.02 3.64
N VAL A 119 20.67 5.29 4.40
CA VAL A 119 20.61 5.12 5.85
C VAL A 119 21.97 5.56 6.33
N VAL A 120 21.93 6.56 7.22
CA VAL A 120 23.10 7.22 7.78
C VAL A 120 23.96 6.16 8.49
N GLN A 121 25.26 6.15 8.17
CA GLN A 121 26.25 5.35 8.87
C GLN A 121 26.22 5.71 10.36
N LYS A 122 26.26 4.69 11.21
CA LYS A 122 26.20 4.82 12.67
C LYS A 122 27.43 5.54 13.23
#